data_AF-A0A7Y4CS18-F1
#
_entry.id   AF-A0A7Y4CS18-F1
#
_cell.length_a   1.000
_cell.length_b   1.000
_cell.length_c   1.000
_cell.angle_alpha   90.00
_cell.angle_beta   90.00
_cell.angle_gamma   90.00
#
_symmetry.space_group_name_H-M   'P 1'
#
loop_
_entity.id
_entity.type
_entity.pdbx_description
1 polymer ?
#
loop_
_entity_poly.entity_id
_entity_poly.type
_entity_poly.pdbx_seq_one_letter_code
_entity_poly.pdbx_strand_id
1 'polypeptide(L)'
;MKNGLVCTLAVMLIVGCKESNEPNAAVEQPSVISHIEKTPELVAELKAQETVDDQLRLLYERFEPMLDRSDSLTGTDANNDGIRDDIEAFIDALEVTEPVRKALKQNAHYAQESLYHDWSEKNNSNIKKALAISHKYEKVLACKRFIGIDVDDNINTGRTIRALTYNTKARTMAYLAYNHLQDGSVSSSLKAEAKYCK
;
A
#
# COMPACT_ATOMS: atom_id res chain seq x y z
N MET A 1 -69.15 31.43 6.39
CA MET A 1 -68.76 30.41 7.39
C MET A 1 -68.22 29.20 6.63
N LYS A 2 -66.92 28.88 6.81
CA LYS A 2 -66.24 27.57 6.69
C LYS A 2 -66.50 26.74 5.41
N ASN A 3 -65.56 26.13 4.70
CA ASN A 3 -64.16 25.75 4.92
C ASN A 3 -63.67 25.12 3.60
N GLY A 4 -62.36 25.09 3.37
CA GLY A 4 -61.76 24.11 2.46
C GLY A 4 -60.79 24.69 1.44
N LEU A 5 -59.67 25.26 1.92
CA LEU A 5 -58.50 25.51 1.09
C LEU A 5 -57.88 24.16 0.73
N VAL A 6 -58.08 23.69 -0.50
CA VAL A 6 -57.40 22.51 -1.04
C VAL A 6 -56.00 22.95 -1.48
N CYS A 7 -54.98 22.50 -0.75
CA CYS A 7 -53.58 22.62 -1.18
C CYS A 7 -53.37 21.75 -2.41
N THR A 8 -53.19 22.38 -3.56
CA THR A 8 -52.74 21.74 -4.79
C THR A 8 -51.31 21.23 -4.57
N LEU A 9 -51.11 19.91 -4.57
CA LEU A 9 -49.79 19.29 -4.65
C LEU A 9 -49.12 19.71 -5.95
N ALA A 10 -48.05 20.49 -5.87
CA ALA A 10 -47.13 20.70 -6.99
C ALA A 10 -46.21 19.48 -7.09
N VAL A 11 -46.54 18.55 -8.00
CA VAL A 11 -45.63 17.50 -8.43
C VAL A 11 -44.57 18.17 -9.32
N MET A 12 -43.38 18.44 -8.77
CA MET A 12 -42.22 18.78 -9.58
C MET A 12 -41.80 17.52 -10.35
N LEU A 13 -42.07 17.53 -11.65
CA LEU A 13 -41.48 16.60 -12.60
C LEU A 13 -39.97 16.85 -12.61
N ILE A 14 -39.20 15.90 -12.08
CA ILE A 14 -37.76 15.84 -12.26
C ILE A 14 -37.55 15.53 -13.74
N VAL A 15 -37.35 16.58 -14.53
CA VAL A 15 -36.96 16.47 -15.94
C VAL A 15 -35.60 15.79 -15.96
N GLY A 16 -35.55 14.61 -16.57
CA GLY A 16 -34.34 13.84 -16.75
C GLY A 16 -33.26 14.70 -17.42
N CYS A 17 -32.10 14.77 -16.77
CA CYS A 17 -30.89 15.26 -17.41
C CYS A 17 -30.60 14.31 -18.58
N LYS A 18 -30.72 14.85 -19.80
CA LYS A 18 -30.15 14.28 -21.01
C LYS A 18 -28.68 13.94 -20.74
N GLU A 19 -28.30 12.70 -21.01
CA GLU A 19 -26.92 12.34 -21.31
C GLU A 19 -26.44 13.24 -22.46
N SER A 20 -25.67 14.26 -22.10
CA SER A 20 -24.77 14.91 -23.02
C SER A 20 -23.56 13.99 -23.10
N ASN A 21 -23.34 13.40 -24.27
CA ASN A 21 -22.09 12.75 -24.63
C ASN A 21 -21.00 13.83 -24.77
N GLU A 22 -20.60 14.41 -23.64
CA GLU A 22 -19.30 15.05 -23.54
C GLU A 22 -18.26 13.93 -23.40
N PRO A 23 -17.18 13.91 -24.21
CA PRO A 23 -16.09 13.01 -23.93
C PRO A 23 -15.61 13.34 -22.51
N ASN A 24 -15.70 12.36 -21.61
CA ASN A 24 -15.17 12.44 -20.26
C ASN A 24 -13.88 13.27 -20.30
N ALA A 25 -13.92 14.49 -19.78
CA ALA A 25 -12.71 15.24 -19.54
C ALA A 25 -11.85 14.29 -18.72
N ALA A 26 -10.77 13.81 -19.33
CA ALA A 26 -9.81 12.97 -18.65
C ALA A 26 -9.42 13.77 -17.42
N VAL A 27 -9.88 13.35 -16.24
CA VAL A 27 -9.32 13.82 -14.99
C VAL A 27 -7.86 13.46 -15.14
N GLU A 28 -7.03 14.49 -15.34
CA GLU A 28 -5.58 14.33 -15.48
C GLU A 28 -5.16 13.61 -14.20
N GLN A 29 -4.91 12.30 -14.31
CA GLN A 29 -4.49 11.54 -13.16
C GLN A 29 -3.18 12.18 -12.70
N PRO A 30 -3.05 12.52 -11.41
CA PRO A 30 -1.78 13.01 -10.89
C PRO A 30 -0.67 12.08 -11.38
N SER A 31 0.41 12.65 -11.91
CA SER A 31 1.56 11.85 -12.31
C SER A 31 1.97 10.97 -11.14
N VAL A 32 2.02 9.65 -11.37
CA VAL A 32 2.45 8.69 -10.35
C VAL A 32 3.80 9.12 -9.81
N ILE A 33 3.89 9.26 -8.49
CA ILE A 33 5.10 9.74 -7.85
C ILE A 33 6.20 8.69 -7.96
N SER A 34 7.38 9.09 -8.41
CA SER A 34 8.59 8.25 -8.40
C SER A 34 9.71 8.86 -7.57
N HIS A 35 9.51 10.07 -7.06
CA HIS A 35 10.43 10.79 -6.19
C HIS A 35 9.67 11.83 -5.36
N ILE A 36 9.99 11.92 -4.07
CA ILE A 36 9.50 12.98 -3.18
C ILE A 36 10.66 13.94 -2.90
N GLU A 37 10.52 15.19 -3.33
CA GLU A 37 11.47 16.24 -2.99
C GLU A 37 11.41 16.55 -1.49
N LYS A 38 12.56 16.41 -0.83
CA LYS A 38 12.69 16.65 0.62
C LYS A 38 12.99 18.12 0.91
N THR A 39 11.97 18.96 0.86
CA THR A 39 12.10 20.37 1.25
C THR A 39 12.52 20.47 2.73
N PRO A 40 13.20 21.56 3.15
CA PRO A 40 13.58 21.74 4.55
C PRO A 40 12.40 21.61 5.53
N GLU A 41 11.22 22.06 5.12
CA GLU A 41 9.97 21.98 5.89
C GLU A 41 9.52 20.52 6.05
N LEU A 42 9.46 19.76 4.95
CA LEU A 42 9.11 18.34 5.00
C LEU A 42 10.11 17.54 5.85
N VAL A 43 11.40 17.81 5.72
CA VAL A 43 12.44 17.16 6.55
C VAL A 43 12.24 17.47 8.03
N ALA A 44 11.91 18.71 8.38
CA ALA A 44 11.64 19.11 9.76
C ALA A 44 10.39 18.40 10.31
N GLU A 45 9.32 18.32 9.52
CA GLU A 45 8.08 17.62 9.90
C GLU A 45 8.29 16.12 10.09
N LEU A 46 9.05 15.47 9.20
CA LEU A 46 9.39 14.04 9.30
C LEU A 46 10.23 13.76 10.55
N LYS A 47 11.24 14.59 10.83
CA LYS A 47 12.08 14.46 12.03
C LYS A 47 11.32 14.73 13.34
N ALA A 48 10.20 15.44 13.28
CA ALA A 48 9.34 15.70 14.43
C ALA A 48 8.42 14.51 14.76
N GLN A 49 8.28 13.53 13.86
CA GLN A 49 7.50 12.33 14.12
C GLN A 49 8.23 11.39 15.08
N GLU A 50 7.49 10.74 15.98
CA GLU A 50 8.04 9.84 17.00
C GLU A 50 8.49 8.50 16.40
N THR A 51 7.74 7.99 15.43
CA THR A 51 7.93 6.65 14.86
C THR A 51 8.19 6.68 13.37
N VAL A 52 8.72 5.58 12.83
CA VAL A 52 8.88 5.41 11.39
C VAL A 52 7.51 5.35 10.71
N ASP A 53 6.53 4.70 11.34
CA ASP A 53 5.17 4.64 10.82
C ASP A 53 4.50 6.03 10.77
N ASP A 54 4.71 6.89 11.76
CA ASP A 54 4.19 8.27 11.73
C ASP A 54 4.77 9.08 10.58
N GLN A 55 6.07 8.89 10.26
CA GLN A 55 6.67 9.48 9.06
C GLN A 55 5.98 8.97 7.78
N LEU A 56 5.75 7.66 7.66
CA LEU A 56 5.04 7.08 6.51
C LEU A 56 3.60 7.61 6.40
N ARG A 57 2.89 7.75 7.52
CA ARG A 57 1.53 8.28 7.55
C ARG A 57 1.47 9.75 7.14
N LEU A 58 2.44 10.56 7.58
CA LEU A 58 2.56 11.95 7.13
C LEU A 58 2.76 12.03 5.62
N LEU A 59 3.65 11.20 5.06
CA LEU A 59 3.85 11.13 3.60
C LEU A 59 2.58 10.66 2.89
N TYR A 60 1.88 9.67 3.43
CA TYR A 60 0.62 9.18 2.88
C TYR A 60 -0.43 10.29 2.82
N GLU A 61 -0.70 10.97 3.92
CA GLU A 61 -1.69 12.06 3.96
C GLU A 61 -1.39 13.17 2.95
N ARG A 62 -0.11 13.40 2.62
CA ARG A 62 0.33 14.44 1.67
C ARG A 62 0.32 13.99 0.21
N PHE A 63 0.73 12.75 -0.07
CA PHE A 63 1.01 12.26 -1.42
C PHE A 63 0.06 11.14 -1.88
N GLU A 64 -0.99 10.82 -1.11
CA GLU A 64 -1.99 9.80 -1.46
C GLU A 64 -2.52 9.90 -2.90
N PRO A 65 -2.87 11.10 -3.42
CA PRO A 65 -3.41 11.23 -4.78
C PRO A 65 -2.41 10.86 -5.88
N MET A 66 -1.11 10.80 -5.55
CA MET A 66 -0.02 10.51 -6.50
C MET A 66 0.44 9.05 -6.45
N LEU A 67 -0.18 8.20 -5.62
CA LEU A 67 0.12 6.77 -5.61
C LEU A 67 -0.32 6.10 -6.91
N ASP A 68 0.42 5.07 -7.34
CA ASP A 68 0.02 4.22 -8.46
C ASP A 68 -1.30 3.51 -8.08
N ARG A 69 -2.37 3.86 -8.79
CA ARG A 69 -3.69 3.20 -8.72
C ARG A 69 -4.08 2.57 -10.06
N SER A 70 -3.11 2.34 -10.95
CA SER A 70 -3.34 1.73 -12.25
C SER A 70 -3.88 0.31 -12.14
N ASP A 71 -4.44 -0.20 -13.24
CA ASP A 71 -4.91 -1.58 -13.33
C ASP A 71 -3.77 -2.63 -13.35
N SER A 72 -2.52 -2.19 -13.47
CA SER A 72 -1.36 -3.07 -13.37
C SER A 72 -1.23 -3.62 -11.95
N LEU A 73 -1.24 -4.95 -11.80
CA LEU A 73 -1.01 -5.57 -10.49
C LEU A 73 0.37 -5.21 -9.93
N THR A 74 1.40 -5.24 -10.76
CA THR A 74 2.79 -4.99 -10.35
C THR A 74 3.15 -3.51 -10.34
N GLY A 75 2.36 -2.65 -11.01
CA GLY A 75 2.67 -1.23 -11.14
C GLY A 75 3.96 -0.96 -11.93
N THR A 76 4.50 0.25 -11.80
CA THR A 76 5.78 0.65 -12.40
C THR A 76 6.93 0.37 -11.43
N ASP A 77 7.93 -0.37 -11.90
CA ASP A 77 9.22 -0.64 -11.25
C ASP A 77 10.29 -0.43 -12.32
N ALA A 78 10.76 0.81 -12.47
CA ALA A 78 11.64 1.19 -13.58
C ALA A 78 13.07 0.66 -13.39
N ASN A 79 13.51 0.52 -12.15
CA ASN A 79 14.86 0.08 -11.81
C ASN A 79 14.98 -1.47 -11.69
N ASN A 80 13.86 -2.20 -11.76
CA ASN A 80 13.73 -3.65 -11.64
C ASN A 80 14.30 -4.19 -10.31
N ASP A 81 14.18 -3.43 -9.24
CA ASP A 81 14.61 -3.86 -7.91
C ASP A 81 13.55 -4.66 -7.15
N GLY A 82 12.35 -4.81 -7.74
CA GLY A 82 11.19 -5.52 -7.21
C GLY A 82 10.31 -4.66 -6.30
N ILE A 83 10.51 -3.34 -6.29
CA ILE A 83 9.71 -2.36 -5.55
C ILE A 83 9.11 -1.37 -6.54
N ARG A 84 7.78 -1.18 -6.49
CA ARG A 84 7.14 -0.09 -7.22
C ARG A 84 7.74 1.25 -6.86
N ASP A 85 7.99 2.07 -7.88
CA ASP A 85 8.65 3.37 -7.76
C ASP A 85 7.92 4.31 -6.77
N ASP A 86 6.58 4.24 -6.69
CA ASP A 86 5.80 5.07 -5.77
C ASP A 86 5.98 4.66 -4.29
N ILE A 87 6.10 3.36 -4.03
CA ILE A 87 6.41 2.84 -2.69
C ILE A 87 7.87 3.12 -2.33
N GLU A 88 8.78 2.97 -3.30
CA GLU A 88 10.19 3.30 -3.11
C GLU A 88 10.36 4.79 -2.76
N ALA A 89 9.68 5.68 -3.48
CA ALA A 89 9.71 7.12 -3.21
C ALA A 89 9.30 7.46 -1.77
N PHE A 90 8.26 6.81 -1.25
CA PHE A 90 7.84 6.96 0.14
C PHE A 90 8.91 6.50 1.12
N ILE A 91 9.52 5.33 0.89
CA ILE A 91 10.56 4.78 1.76
C ILE A 91 11.83 5.64 1.72
N ASP A 92 12.18 6.20 0.56
CA ASP A 92 13.36 7.05 0.36
C ASP A 92 13.19 8.46 0.94
N ALA A 93 11.95 8.93 1.05
CA ALA A 93 11.64 10.19 1.69
C ALA A 93 11.84 10.18 3.22
N LEU A 94 11.79 9.01 3.86
CA LEU A 94 11.90 8.88 5.32
C LEU A 94 13.22 9.42 5.85
N GLU A 95 13.16 10.11 6.99
CA GLU A 95 14.31 10.58 7.77
C GLU A 95 14.68 9.52 8.82
N VAL A 96 15.25 8.42 8.32
CA VAL A 96 15.68 7.24 9.10
C VAL A 96 17.11 6.84 8.73
N THR A 97 17.73 5.96 9.53
CA THR A 97 19.05 5.41 9.22
C THR A 97 18.99 4.47 8.02
N GLU A 98 20.11 4.34 7.29
CA GLU A 98 20.20 3.45 6.13
C GLU A 98 19.86 1.97 6.43
N PRO A 99 20.26 1.37 7.57
CA PRO A 99 19.81 0.03 7.94
C PRO A 99 18.28 -0.09 8.08
N VAL A 100 17.62 0.93 8.64
CA VAL A 100 16.15 0.97 8.76
C VAL A 100 15.53 1.07 7.37
N ARG A 101 16.02 2.00 6.52
CA ARG A 101 15.53 2.16 5.14
C ARG A 101 15.62 0.85 4.35
N LYS A 102 16.77 0.17 4.40
CA LYS A 102 16.96 -1.13 3.74
C LYS A 102 16.01 -2.21 4.23
N ALA A 103 15.74 -2.27 5.55
CA ALA A 103 14.78 -3.23 6.10
C ALA A 103 13.34 -2.95 5.64
N LEU A 104 12.97 -1.67 5.46
CA LEU A 104 11.67 -1.29 4.89
C LEU A 104 11.59 -1.64 3.40
N LYS A 105 12.64 -1.37 2.61
CA LYS A 105 12.74 -1.81 1.21
C LYS A 105 12.63 -3.33 1.08
N GLN A 106 13.32 -4.08 1.95
CA GLN A 106 13.20 -5.54 2.00
C GLN A 106 11.77 -6.00 2.29
N ASN A 107 11.04 -5.31 3.16
CA ASN A 107 9.62 -5.58 3.43
C ASN A 107 8.75 -5.31 2.19
N ALA A 108 8.91 -4.15 1.56
CA ALA A 108 8.16 -3.75 0.37
C ALA A 108 8.39 -4.70 -0.81
N HIS A 109 9.64 -5.11 -1.04
CA HIS A 109 9.99 -6.09 -2.07
C HIS A 109 9.26 -7.42 -1.85
N TYR A 110 9.28 -7.98 -0.64
CA TYR A 110 8.59 -9.24 -0.36
C TYR A 110 7.06 -9.13 -0.34
N ALA A 111 6.52 -7.95 -0.02
CA ALA A 111 5.10 -7.67 -0.22
C ALA A 111 4.72 -7.79 -1.70
N GLN A 112 5.51 -7.18 -2.57
CA GLN A 112 5.21 -7.13 -3.99
C GLN A 112 5.48 -8.44 -4.71
N GLU A 113 6.33 -9.33 -4.18
CA GLU A 113 6.57 -10.65 -4.77
C GLU A 113 5.29 -11.46 -5.01
N SER A 114 4.27 -11.28 -4.15
CA SER A 114 2.98 -11.96 -4.33
C SER A 114 2.19 -11.49 -5.56
N LEU A 115 2.45 -10.29 -6.08
CA LEU A 115 1.72 -9.71 -7.21
C LEU A 115 2.23 -10.20 -8.57
N TYR A 116 3.38 -10.87 -8.61
CA TYR A 116 4.00 -11.43 -9.82
C TYR A 116 3.54 -12.86 -10.15
N HIS A 117 2.53 -13.38 -9.45
CA HIS A 117 2.08 -14.76 -9.60
C HIS A 117 0.56 -14.86 -9.52
N ASP A 118 -0.03 -15.73 -10.35
CA ASP A 118 -1.47 -16.01 -10.30
C ASP A 118 -1.80 -17.09 -9.25
N TRP A 119 -2.61 -16.69 -8.27
CA TRP A 119 -3.04 -17.53 -7.15
C TRP A 119 -4.44 -18.13 -7.34
N SER A 120 -5.04 -17.98 -8.53
CA SER A 120 -6.40 -18.43 -8.84
C SER A 120 -6.62 -19.94 -8.60
N GLU A 121 -5.58 -20.75 -8.80
CA GLU A 121 -5.64 -22.19 -8.59
C GLU A 121 -5.15 -22.63 -7.21
N LYS A 122 -5.97 -23.41 -6.50
CA LYS A 122 -5.57 -24.10 -5.27
C LYS A 122 -4.90 -25.44 -5.56
N ASN A 123 -3.64 -25.39 -5.99
CA ASN A 123 -2.83 -26.57 -6.25
C ASN A 123 -1.57 -26.60 -5.35
N ASN A 124 -0.91 -27.76 -5.26
CA ASN A 124 0.26 -27.95 -4.40
C ASN A 124 1.44 -27.04 -4.76
N SER A 125 1.58 -26.65 -6.03
CA SER A 125 2.64 -25.73 -6.47
C SER A 125 2.41 -24.33 -5.91
N ASN A 126 1.18 -23.82 -6.06
CA ASN A 126 0.77 -22.52 -5.54
C ASN A 126 0.86 -22.46 -4.01
N ILE A 127 0.42 -23.51 -3.30
CA ILE A 127 0.56 -23.57 -1.83
C ILE A 127 2.03 -23.50 -1.41
N LYS A 128 2.92 -24.31 -2.03
CA LYS A 128 4.35 -24.31 -1.72
C LYS A 128 5.00 -22.95 -2.01
N LYS A 129 4.66 -22.32 -3.14
CA LYS A 129 5.18 -21.00 -3.51
C LYS A 129 4.69 -19.92 -2.54
N ALA A 130 3.41 -19.94 -2.16
CA ALA A 130 2.84 -18.99 -1.21
C ALA A 130 3.55 -19.08 0.15
N LEU A 131 3.74 -20.30 0.68
CA LEU A 131 4.49 -20.52 1.92
C LEU A 131 5.96 -20.06 1.81
N ALA A 132 6.61 -20.32 0.67
CA ALA A 132 7.99 -19.88 0.45
C ALA A 132 8.14 -18.35 0.46
N ILE A 133 7.17 -17.61 -0.10
CA ILE A 133 7.11 -16.15 -0.02
C ILE A 133 6.86 -15.72 1.44
N SER A 134 5.90 -16.35 2.12
CA SER A 134 5.59 -16.08 3.53
C SER A 134 6.80 -16.19 4.45
N HIS A 135 7.59 -17.26 4.30
CA HIS A 135 8.80 -17.47 5.09
C HIS A 135 9.88 -16.38 4.88
N LYS A 136 9.82 -15.61 3.79
CA LYS A 136 10.72 -14.46 3.60
C LYS A 136 10.37 -13.30 4.54
N TYR A 137 9.12 -13.17 4.97
CA TYR A 137 8.73 -12.16 5.97
C TYR A 137 9.36 -12.41 7.33
N GLU A 138 9.59 -13.68 7.71
CA GLU A 138 10.31 -13.98 8.96
C GLU A 138 11.73 -13.38 8.96
N LYS A 139 12.37 -13.28 7.79
CA LYS A 139 13.68 -12.61 7.64
C LYS A 139 13.56 -11.10 7.84
N VAL A 140 12.48 -10.48 7.35
CA VAL A 140 12.20 -9.05 7.58
C VAL A 140 12.00 -8.78 9.05
N LEU A 141 11.16 -9.58 9.72
CA LEU A 141 10.90 -9.44 11.16
C LEU A 141 12.18 -9.57 11.98
N ALA A 142 13.01 -10.58 11.67
CA ALA A 142 14.30 -10.76 12.32
C ALA A 142 15.28 -9.61 12.04
N CYS A 143 15.35 -9.11 10.80
CA CYS A 143 16.20 -7.97 10.46
C CYS A 143 15.76 -6.70 11.19
N LYS A 144 14.47 -6.34 11.14
CA LYS A 144 13.93 -5.16 11.83
C LYS A 144 14.18 -5.21 13.33
N ARG A 145 14.03 -6.39 13.95
CA ARG A 145 14.38 -6.61 15.36
C ARG A 145 15.89 -6.49 15.61
N PHE A 146 16.73 -6.99 14.72
CA PHE A 146 18.19 -6.91 14.84
C PHE A 146 18.70 -5.46 14.81
N ILE A 147 18.14 -4.63 13.94
CA ILE A 147 18.52 -3.21 13.82
C ILE A 147 17.82 -2.30 14.84
N GLY A 148 16.98 -2.85 15.71
CA GLY A 148 16.41 -2.14 16.85
C GLY A 148 15.14 -1.33 16.56
N ILE A 149 14.36 -1.65 15.52
CA ILE A 149 13.02 -1.06 15.36
C ILE A 149 12.12 -1.62 16.47
N ASP A 150 11.39 -0.72 17.15
CA ASP A 150 10.40 -1.09 18.16
C ASP A 150 9.35 -2.08 17.61
N VAL A 151 8.79 -2.93 18.46
CA VAL A 151 7.83 -3.96 18.03
C VAL A 151 6.55 -3.35 17.46
N ASP A 152 6.02 -2.30 18.09
CA ASP A 152 4.78 -1.68 17.64
C ASP A 152 5.02 -0.89 16.35
N ASP A 153 6.14 -0.17 16.26
CA ASP A 153 6.54 0.52 15.02
C ASP A 153 6.82 -0.48 13.87
N ASN A 154 7.41 -1.64 14.16
CA ASN A 154 7.58 -2.70 13.17
C ASN A 154 6.23 -3.24 12.65
N ILE A 155 5.29 -3.51 13.55
CA ILE A 155 3.94 -3.97 13.19
C ILE A 155 3.23 -2.92 12.34
N ASN A 156 3.27 -1.66 12.76
CA ASN A 156 2.56 -0.56 12.09
C ASN A 156 3.18 -0.25 10.73
N THR A 157 4.50 -0.10 10.62
CA THR A 157 5.19 0.05 9.32
C THR A 157 4.89 -1.13 8.38
N GLY A 158 4.78 -2.35 8.92
CA GLY A 158 4.37 -3.53 8.17
C GLY A 158 2.93 -3.46 7.62
N ARG A 159 1.99 -2.87 8.39
CA ARG A 159 0.61 -2.61 7.94
C ARG A 159 0.57 -1.51 6.89
N THR A 160 1.33 -0.43 7.07
CA THR A 160 1.37 0.70 6.14
C THR A 160 1.97 0.29 4.79
N ILE A 161 3.10 -0.42 4.78
CA ILE A 161 3.68 -0.97 3.53
C ILE A 161 2.69 -1.92 2.83
N ARG A 162 1.96 -2.76 3.57
CA ARG A 162 0.91 -3.62 3.02
C ARG A 162 -0.22 -2.79 2.40
N ALA A 163 -0.66 -1.71 3.04
CA ALA A 163 -1.70 -0.83 2.53
C ALA A 163 -1.26 -0.10 1.25
N LEU A 164 -0.01 0.38 1.19
CA LEU A 164 0.59 0.99 -0.01
C LEU A 164 0.73 -0.03 -1.17
N THR A 165 1.04 -1.28 -0.83
CA THR A 165 1.21 -2.36 -1.82
C THR A 165 -0.13 -2.77 -2.43
N TYR A 166 -1.13 -3.09 -1.61
CA TYR A 166 -2.40 -3.69 -2.05
C TYR A 166 -3.52 -2.65 -2.17
N ASN A 167 -3.18 -1.53 -2.76
CA ASN A 167 -3.88 -0.26 -2.66
C ASN A 167 -4.97 -0.09 -3.75
N THR A 168 -5.18 -1.10 -4.61
CA THR A 168 -6.31 -1.17 -5.55
C THR A 168 -7.12 -2.44 -5.30
N LYS A 169 -8.38 -2.46 -5.75
CA LYS A 169 -9.24 -3.65 -5.63
C LYS A 169 -8.57 -4.90 -6.21
N ALA A 170 -7.96 -4.80 -7.40
CA ALA A 170 -7.29 -5.91 -8.05
C ALA A 170 -6.11 -6.44 -7.22
N ARG A 171 -5.25 -5.54 -6.70
CA ARG A 171 -4.11 -5.90 -5.85
C ARG A 171 -4.57 -6.51 -4.51
N THR A 172 -5.64 -5.99 -3.91
CA THR A 172 -6.24 -6.59 -2.71
C THR A 172 -6.76 -8.00 -2.98
N MET A 173 -7.45 -8.24 -4.10
CA MET A 173 -7.96 -9.57 -4.45
C MET A 173 -6.82 -10.57 -4.69
N ALA A 174 -5.74 -10.15 -5.35
CA ALA A 174 -4.55 -10.97 -5.54
C ALA A 174 -3.91 -11.35 -4.19
N TYR A 175 -3.79 -10.37 -3.27
CA TYR A 175 -3.31 -10.62 -1.91
C TYR A 175 -4.18 -11.60 -1.13
N LEU A 176 -5.51 -11.48 -1.22
CA LEU A 176 -6.43 -12.38 -0.54
C LEU A 176 -6.34 -13.81 -1.08
N ALA A 177 -6.22 -13.99 -2.39
CA ALA A 177 -6.02 -15.29 -3.02
C ALA A 177 -4.67 -15.92 -2.57
N TYR A 178 -3.59 -15.14 -2.57
CA TYR A 178 -2.29 -15.53 -2.02
C TYR A 178 -2.38 -15.97 -0.55
N ASN A 179 -3.06 -15.16 0.28
CA ASN A 179 -3.15 -15.39 1.71
C ASN A 179 -3.98 -16.64 2.04
N HIS A 180 -5.08 -16.87 1.30
CA HIS A 180 -5.95 -18.04 1.50
C HIS A 180 -5.22 -19.38 1.30
N LEU A 181 -4.20 -19.41 0.43
CA LEU A 181 -3.39 -20.61 0.21
C LEU A 181 -2.50 -20.99 1.42
N GLN A 182 -2.35 -20.08 2.37
CA GLN A 182 -1.54 -20.25 3.58
C GLN A 182 -2.40 -20.49 4.83
N ASP A 183 -3.72 -20.57 4.69
CA ASP A 183 -4.62 -20.80 5.82
C ASP A 183 -4.23 -22.08 6.58
N GLY A 184 -4.15 -21.96 7.91
CA GLY A 184 -3.74 -23.05 8.80
C GLY A 184 -2.24 -23.35 8.81
N SER A 185 -1.42 -22.58 8.08
CA SER A 185 0.03 -22.66 8.20
C SER A 185 0.54 -22.08 9.52
N VAL A 186 1.71 -22.56 9.94
CA VAL A 186 2.42 -22.05 11.12
C VAL A 186 3.82 -21.62 10.71
N SER A 187 4.31 -20.56 11.34
CA SER A 187 5.70 -20.13 11.21
C SER A 187 6.40 -20.14 12.56
N SER A 188 7.72 -20.01 12.54
CA SER A 188 8.53 -19.86 13.74
C SER A 188 9.41 -18.64 13.54
N SER A 189 9.43 -17.78 14.55
CA SER A 189 10.24 -16.57 14.51
C SER A 189 11.72 -16.92 14.41
N LEU A 190 12.41 -16.22 13.52
CA LEU A 190 13.86 -16.32 13.38
C LEU A 190 14.55 -15.48 14.47
N LYS A 191 15.76 -15.90 14.87
CA LYS A 191 16.62 -15.08 15.73
C LYS A 191 16.98 -13.77 15.04
N ALA A 192 17.01 -12.68 15.80
CA ALA A 192 17.43 -11.39 15.31
C ALA A 192 18.94 -11.38 15.02
N GLU A 193 19.32 -11.50 13.75
CA GLU A 193 20.71 -11.61 13.30
C GLU A 193 20.92 -10.84 11.99
N ALA A 194 22.11 -10.22 11.85
CA ALA A 194 22.47 -9.40 10.68
C ALA A 194 22.28 -10.11 9.33
N LYS A 195 22.45 -11.44 9.28
CA LYS A 195 22.36 -12.25 8.06
C LYS A 195 20.97 -12.23 7.39
N TYR A 196 19.95 -11.74 8.09
CA TYR A 196 18.59 -11.62 7.56
C TYR A 196 18.30 -10.24 6.97
N CYS A 197 19.20 -9.27 7.16
CA CYS A 197 19.15 -7.97 6.51
C CYS A 197 19.83 -8.04 5.14
N LYS A 198 19.19 -7.46 4.12
CA LYS A 198 19.71 -7.35 2.77
C LYS A 198 20.35 -5.99 2.50
#